data_AF-A0A972C3K7-F1
#
_entry.id   AF-A0A972C3K7-F1
#
_cell.length_a   1.000
_cell.length_b   1.000
_cell.length_c   1.000
_cell.angle_alpha   90.00
_cell.angle_beta   90.00
_cell.angle_gamma   90.00
#
_symmetry.space_group_name_H-M   'P 1'
#
loop_
_entity.id
_entity.type
_entity.pdbx_description
1 polymer ?
#
loop_
_entity_poly.entity_id
_entity_poly.type
_entity_poly.pdbx_seq_one_letter_code
_entity_poly.pdbx_strand_id
1 'polypeptide(L)' 'MTSGTLIAADAARPLEPEWPDSQVELWLQLQRGGEVASRRVQAATPSERELSMRRLLDSYSHPIPEYFGEDDGGSFER' A
#
# COMPACT_ATOMS: atom_id res chain seq x y z
N MET A 1 16.92 -20.82 -42.51
CA MET A 1 15.73 -20.20 -41.90
C MET A 1 15.01 -21.25 -41.09
N THR A 2 15.30 -21.36 -39.79
CA THR A 2 14.43 -22.08 -38.85
C THR A 2 14.58 -21.40 -37.50
N SER A 3 13.61 -20.55 -37.18
CA SER A 3 13.54 -19.81 -35.93
C SER A 3 13.34 -20.76 -34.76
N GLY A 4 14.30 -20.80 -33.84
CA GLY A 4 14.12 -21.41 -32.53
C GLY A 4 13.22 -20.52 -31.69
N THR A 5 11.95 -20.90 -31.57
CA THR A 5 11.01 -20.27 -30.63
C THR A 5 11.42 -20.63 -29.21
N LEU A 6 11.94 -19.66 -28.46
CA LEU A 6 12.09 -19.79 -27.00
C LEU A 6 10.71 -19.55 -26.40
N ILE A 7 10.02 -20.64 -26.06
CA ILE A 7 8.92 -20.60 -25.09
C ILE A 7 9.54 -20.11 -23.78
N ALA A 8 9.07 -18.97 -23.29
CA ALA A 8 9.32 -18.52 -21.92
C ALA A 8 8.67 -19.53 -20.98
N ALA A 9 9.39 -20.62 -20.70
CA ALA A 9 9.03 -21.60 -19.71
C ALA A 9 9.21 -20.92 -18.35
N ASP A 10 8.07 -20.74 -17.68
CA ASP A 10 7.92 -20.76 -16.23
C ASP A 10 9.05 -20.05 -15.48
N ALA A 11 8.78 -18.80 -15.07
CA ALA A 11 9.56 -18.16 -14.03
C ALA A 11 9.33 -18.94 -12.71
N ALA A 12 9.96 -20.12 -12.62
CA ALA A 12 10.19 -20.84 -11.40
C ALA A 12 10.83 -19.81 -10.46
N ARG A 13 10.05 -19.46 -9.44
CA ARG A 13 10.42 -18.48 -8.42
C ARG A 13 11.84 -18.84 -7.94
N PRO A 14 12.73 -17.84 -7.76
CA PRO A 14 14.03 -18.12 -7.16
C PRO A 14 13.83 -18.98 -5.91
N LEU A 15 14.67 -20.01 -5.77
CA LEU A 15 14.79 -20.79 -4.56
C LEU A 15 15.32 -19.84 -3.48
N GLU A 16 14.43 -19.09 -2.84
CA GLU A 16 14.80 -18.28 -1.68
C GLU A 16 15.37 -19.23 -0.63
N PRO A 17 16.44 -18.84 0.07
CA PRO A 17 16.96 -19.65 1.16
C PRO A 17 15.87 -19.84 2.22
N GLU A 18 15.80 -21.06 2.77
CA GLU A 18 14.90 -21.39 3.88
C GLU A 18 15.12 -20.46 5.09
N TRP A 19 16.34 -19.93 5.21
CA TRP A 19 16.75 -19.01 6.25
C TRP A 19 17.20 -17.68 5.63
N PRO A 20 16.56 -16.55 5.97
CA PRO A 20 16.94 -15.26 5.43
C PRO A 20 18.29 -14.80 5.99
N ASP A 21 19.17 -14.32 5.11
CA ASP A 21 20.52 -13.85 5.46
C ASP A 21 20.48 -12.42 6.06
N SER A 22 19.35 -11.73 5.91
CA SER A 22 19.15 -10.37 6.41
C SER A 22 17.74 -10.15 6.96
N GLN A 23 17.61 -9.16 7.85
CA GLN A 23 16.31 -8.75 8.37
C GLN A 23 15.38 -8.25 7.25
N VAL A 24 15.92 -7.63 6.20
CA VAL A 24 15.15 -7.19 5.03
C VAL A 24 14.54 -8.36 4.30
N GLU A 25 15.33 -9.41 4.06
CA GLU A 25 14.87 -10.63 3.40
C GLU A 25 13.80 -11.35 4.23
N LEU A 26 13.97 -11.41 5.55
CA LEU A 26 12.95 -11.91 6.46
C LEU A 26 11.61 -11.17 6.29
N TRP A 27 11.65 -9.83 6.25
CA TRP A 27 10.45 -9.02 6.04
C TRP A 27 9.82 -9.24 4.66
N LEU A 28 10.63 -9.39 3.60
CA LEU A 28 10.14 -9.68 2.25
C LEU A 28 9.48 -11.05 2.15
N GLN A 29 10.06 -12.07 2.79
CA GLN A 29 9.46 -13.40 2.86
C GLN A 29 8.13 -13.37 3.63
N LEU A 30 8.08 -12.65 4.76
CA LEU A 30 6.88 -12.49 5.58
C LEU A 30 5.73 -11.76 4.84
N GLN A 31 6.05 -10.66 4.16
CA GLN A 31 5.07 -9.90 3.36
C GLN A 31 4.54 -10.74 2.20
N ARG A 32 5.42 -11.47 1.50
CA ARG A 32 5.04 -12.36 0.41
C ARG A 32 4.13 -13.48 0.88
N GLY A 33 4.46 -14.10 2.03
CA GLY A 33 3.68 -15.20 2.60
C GLY A 33 2.30 -14.76 3.10
N GLY A 34 2.14 -13.50 3.49
CA GLY A 34 0.88 -12.99 4.03
C GLY A 34 0.47 -13.63 5.35
N GLU A 35 1.33 -14.41 5.99
CA GLU A 35 1.06 -15.13 7.25
C GLU A 35 0.71 -14.18 8.41
N VAL A 36 1.21 -12.94 8.35
CA VAL A 36 0.91 -11.87 9.32
C VAL A 36 -0.17 -10.91 8.86
N ALA A 37 -0.84 -11.21 7.74
CA ALA A 37 -2.00 -10.42 7.33
C ALA A 37 -3.06 -10.49 8.43
N SER A 38 -3.65 -9.34 8.75
CA SER A 38 -4.72 -9.28 9.74
C SER A 38 -5.88 -10.17 9.33
N ARG A 39 -6.32 -11.05 10.23
CA ARG A 39 -7.52 -11.89 10.02
C ARG A 39 -8.82 -11.08 10.05
N ARG A 40 -8.77 -9.84 10.54
CA ARG A 40 -9.94 -8.97 10.64
C ARG A 40 -10.18 -8.29 9.31
N VAL A 41 -11.14 -8.82 8.55
CA VAL A 41 -11.62 -8.19 7.31
C VAL A 41 -12.27 -6.86 7.67
N GLN A 42 -11.66 -5.76 7.23
CA GLN A 42 -12.20 -4.42 7.36
C GLN A 42 -12.98 -4.09 6.09
N ALA A 43 -14.21 -4.59 6.03
CA ALA A 43 -15.11 -4.30 4.92
C ALA A 43 -15.96 -3.08 5.25
N ALA A 44 -15.89 -2.04 4.40
CA ALA A 44 -16.78 -0.91 4.49
C ALA A 44 -18.16 -1.27 3.90
N THR A 45 -19.22 -0.98 4.67
CA THR A 45 -20.59 -1.04 4.17
C THR A 45 -20.76 -0.08 2.98
N PRO A 46 -21.75 -0.31 2.09
CA PRO A 46 -22.02 0.61 0.98
C PRO A 46 -22.21 2.06 1.43
N SER A 47 -22.90 2.29 2.54
CA SER A 47 -23.12 3.61 3.13
C SER A 47 -21.83 4.26 3.62
N GLU A 48 -20.93 3.52 4.27
CA GLU A 48 -19.64 4.05 4.72
C GLU A 48 -18.74 4.40 3.54
N ARG A 49 -18.76 3.59 2.48
CA ARG A 49 -18.04 3.90 1.23
C ARG A 49 -18.56 5.19 0.60
N GLU A 50 -19.87 5.35 0.49
CA GLU A 50 -20.47 6.58 -0.04
C GLU A 50 -20.11 7.80 0.82
N LEU A 51 -20.17 7.66 2.15
CA LEU A 51 -19.80 8.73 3.08
C LEU A 51 -18.32 9.12 2.95
N SER A 52 -17.42 8.15 2.80
CA SER A 52 -16.00 8.43 2.55
C SER A 52 -15.78 9.16 1.22
N MET A 53 -16.50 8.77 0.16
CA MET A 53 -16.44 9.42 -1.13
C MET A 53 -16.95 10.85 -1.05
N ARG A 54 -18.05 11.09 -0.33
CA ARG A 54 -18.58 12.44 -0.10
C ARG A 54 -17.57 13.32 0.62
N ARG A 55 -16.98 12.84 1.72
CA ARG A 55 -15.93 13.58 2.46
C ARG A 55 -14.73 13.92 1.59
N LEU A 56 -14.33 13.00 0.70
CA LEU A 56 -13.25 13.25 -0.24
C LEU A 56 -13.62 14.39 -1.20
N LEU A 57 -14.83 14.38 -1.78
CA LEU A 57 -15.30 15.45 -2.66
C LEU A 57 -15.42 16.79 -1.91
N ASP A 58 -15.93 16.77 -0.68
CA ASP A 58 -16.07 17.97 0.16
C ASP A 58 -14.70 18.58 0.51
N SER A 59 -13.63 17.76 0.60
CA SER A 59 -12.28 18.24 0.87
C SER A 59 -11.75 19.19 -0.22
N TYR A 60 -12.18 19.02 -1.48
CA TYR A 60 -11.81 19.90 -2.59
C TYR A 60 -12.60 21.20 -2.63
N SER A 61 -13.69 21.29 -1.86
CA SER A 61 -14.55 22.47 -1.83
C SER A 61 -14.01 23.57 -0.91
N HIS A 62 -12.97 23.28 -0.13
CA HIS A 62 -12.37 24.26 0.77
C HIS A 62 -11.47 25.22 -0.02
N PRO A 63 -11.69 26.54 0.08
CA PRO A 63 -10.84 27.51 -0.60
C PRO A 63 -9.42 27.40 -0.05
N ILE A 64 -8.43 27.51 -0.94
CA ILE A 64 -7.02 27.65 -0.54
C ILE A 64 -6.86 29.07 0.03
N PRO A 65 -6.44 29.23 1.31
CA PRO A 65 -6.16 30.55 1.86
C PRO A 65 -5.06 31.27 1.07
N GLU A 66 -5.20 32.58 0.86
CA GLU A 66 -4.17 33.39 0.19
C GLU A 66 -2.88 33.50 1.03
N TYR A 67 -3.02 33.39 2.35
CA TYR A 67 -1.93 33.44 3.32
C TYR A 67 -2.14 32.32 4.35
N PHE A 68 -1.04 31.66 4.73
CA PHE A 68 -0.98 30.81 5.92
C PHE A 68 -0.21 31.59 6.99
N GLY A 69 -0.89 31.94 8.08
CA GLY A 69 -0.28 32.48 9.29
C GLY A 69 0.54 31.44 10.04
N GLU A 70 1.44 31.91 10.91
CA GLU A 70 2.27 31.06 11.76
C GLU A 70 1.42 30.18 12.71
N ASP A 71 0.22 30.66 13.06
CA ASP A 71 -0.77 29.96 13.89
C ASP A 71 -1.71 29.02 13.09
N ASP A 72 -1.66 29.04 11.75
CA ASP A 72 -2.50 28.17 10.91
C ASP A 72 -1.93 26.74 10.79
N GLY A 73 -0.66 26.56 11.18
CA GLY A 73 -0.06 25.25 11.40
C GLY A 73 -0.54 24.63 12.71
N GLY A 74 -0.79 23.33 12.73
CA GLY A 74 -1.16 22.63 13.96
C GLY A 74 -0.12 22.87 15.08
N SER A 75 -0.58 23.19 16.29
CA SER A 75 0.29 23.35 17.45
C SER A 75 0.87 22.01 17.90
N PHE A 76 2.16 21.99 18.22
CA PHE A 76 2.82 20.84 18.83
C PHE A 76 3.18 21.18 20.27
N GLU A 77 2.42 20.64 21.22
CA GLU A 77 2.83 20.59 22.63
C GLU A 77 3.77 19.39 22.84
N ARG A 78 4.88 19.61 23.54
CA ARG A 78 5.86 18.58 23.91
C ARG A 78 5.59 18.06 25.32
#